data_AF-A0A821IET5-F1
#
_entry.id   AF-A0A821IET5-F1
#
_cell.length_a   1.000
_cell.length_b   1.000
_cell.length_c   1.000
_cell.angle_alpha   90.00
_cell.angle_beta   90.00
_cell.angle_gamma   90.00
#
_symmetry.space_group_name_H-M   'P 1'
#
loop_
_entity.id
_entity.type
_entity.pdbx_description
1 polymer ?
#
loop_
_entity_poly.entity_id
_entity_poly.type
_entity_poly.pdbx_seq_one_letter_code
_entity_poly.pdbx_strand_id
1 'polypeptide(L)'
;MQIQKVYLVLDTNGEHPLTQIVTEISHDEAGVVFMSTDTRHGFEDGSYVTFHGVKGMTEVNDKEFKISVPSPFTFTIGDTRNFGVYEGGGNVVEVKKPEIVNFKSFSESLKDPEMLICDFSKLSMPANLHLAFQALSYFQKQYNALPKPWDAADADKFYEIVEKLNSENREKVLTDELNKHWIKLFAKTCTGDLCPIQAVLGGVAAQEAMKAVTGKFMPIRQFFYFDAIECLPENVFQPSNEATTESNIIPKLPRKPSRYYSQEIVFGEDFQEKLGKSKYFV
;
A
#
# COMPACT_ATOMS: atom_id res chain seq x y z
N MET A 1 -15.53 -13.15 25.81
CA MET A 1 -14.96 -11.79 25.78
C MET A 1 -13.71 -11.85 24.91
N GLN A 2 -13.83 -11.60 23.60
CA GLN A 2 -12.65 -11.51 22.73
C GLN A 2 -11.93 -10.22 23.10
N ILE A 3 -10.70 -10.34 23.61
CA ILE A 3 -9.82 -9.19 23.75
C ILE A 3 -9.56 -8.70 22.33
N GLN A 4 -10.20 -7.61 21.95
CA GLN A 4 -9.90 -6.93 20.70
C GLN A 4 -8.45 -6.48 20.81
N LYS A 5 -7.54 -7.12 20.06
CA LYS A 5 -6.13 -6.78 20.07
C LYS A 5 -5.99 -5.40 19.43
N VAL A 6 -5.92 -4.37 20.27
CA VAL A 6 -5.65 -3.00 19.85
C VAL A 6 -4.18 -2.92 19.43
N TYR A 7 -3.93 -2.45 18.21
CA TYR A 7 -2.58 -2.18 17.72
C TYR A 7 -2.33 -0.68 17.76
N LEU A 8 -1.30 -0.26 18.50
CA LEU A 8 -0.94 1.14 18.68
C LEU A 8 0.17 1.52 17.70
N VAL A 9 -0.06 2.57 16.91
CA VAL A 9 0.94 3.19 16.04
C VAL A 9 1.44 4.46 16.71
N LEU A 10 2.74 4.54 16.97
CA LEU A 10 3.37 5.68 17.63
C LEU A 10 3.69 6.82 16.67
N ASP A 11 3.98 6.48 15.41
CA ASP A 11 4.37 7.41 14.36
C ASP A 11 3.72 7.01 13.03
N THR A 12 2.71 7.75 12.61
CA THR A 12 1.89 7.38 11.46
C THR A 12 2.55 7.68 10.12
N ASN A 13 3.57 8.55 10.09
CA ASN A 13 4.18 9.02 8.84
C ASN A 13 5.71 8.87 8.77
N GLY A 14 6.39 8.65 9.90
CA GLY A 14 7.83 8.45 9.96
C GLY A 14 8.66 9.72 9.86
N GLU A 15 8.01 10.88 9.75
CA GLU A 15 8.66 12.18 9.67
C GLU A 15 8.99 12.73 11.06
N HIS A 16 10.11 13.47 11.15
CA HIS A 16 10.47 14.14 12.39
C HIS A 16 9.41 15.18 12.79
N PRO A 17 9.12 15.34 14.09
CA PRO A 17 8.19 16.38 14.54
C PRO A 17 8.58 17.77 14.05
N LEU A 18 7.66 18.45 13.38
CA LEU A 18 7.89 19.79 12.85
C LEU A 18 8.15 20.79 13.98
N THR A 19 9.07 21.73 13.76
CA THR A 19 9.36 22.82 14.70
C THR A 19 9.34 24.15 13.97
N GLN A 20 8.68 25.15 14.56
CA GLN A 20 8.54 26.47 13.96
C GLN A 20 8.65 27.58 15.00
N ILE A 21 8.99 28.80 14.55
CA ILE A 21 9.15 29.98 15.41
C ILE A 21 7.83 30.77 15.45
N VAL A 22 7.34 31.04 16.66
CA VAL A 22 6.13 31.85 16.88
C VAL A 22 6.47 33.33 16.75
N THR A 23 5.66 34.08 16.01
CA THR A 23 5.78 35.53 15.90
C THR A 23 4.79 36.25 16.80
N GLU A 24 3.56 35.74 16.91
CA GLU A 24 2.50 36.31 17.74
C GLU A 24 1.48 35.24 18.17
N ILE A 25 0.87 35.42 19.34
CA ILE A 25 -0.29 34.64 19.78
C ILE A 25 -1.39 35.62 20.21
N SER A 26 -2.57 35.52 19.58
CA SER A 26 -3.69 36.40 19.89
C SER A 26 -4.36 36.03 21.22
N HIS A 27 -4.94 37.03 21.88
CA HIS A 27 -5.62 36.90 23.19
C HIS A 27 -7.15 36.92 22.98
N ASP A 28 -7.66 35.85 22.37
CA ASP A 28 -9.03 35.74 21.86
C ASP A 28 -9.67 34.39 22.24
N GLU A 29 -10.98 34.27 22.02
CA GLU A 29 -11.71 33.00 22.21
C GLU A 29 -11.21 31.87 21.29
N ALA A 30 -10.68 32.24 20.12
CA ALA A 30 -9.95 31.35 19.23
C ALA A 30 -8.56 31.95 19.04
N GLY A 31 -7.68 31.76 20.02
CA GLY A 31 -6.30 32.24 20.01
C GLY A 31 -5.59 31.78 18.76
N VAL A 32 -5.21 32.76 17.93
CA VAL A 32 -4.54 32.56 16.65
C VAL A 32 -3.05 32.67 16.87
N VAL A 33 -2.31 31.65 16.44
CA VAL A 33 -0.87 31.63 16.44
C VAL A 33 -0.38 32.03 15.06
N PHE A 34 0.44 33.07 15.02
CA PHE A 34 1.10 33.57 13.84
C PHE A 34 2.52 33.03 13.79
N MET A 35 2.92 32.60 12.60
CA MET A 35 4.23 32.05 12.32
C MET A 35 5.05 33.05 11.51
N SER A 36 6.37 32.82 11.43
CA SER A 36 7.22 33.61 10.52
C SER A 36 6.68 33.54 9.10
N THR A 37 6.54 34.70 8.44
CA THR A 37 5.96 34.83 7.10
C THR A 37 6.82 34.20 6.00
N ASP A 38 8.09 33.95 6.28
CA ASP A 38 9.05 33.46 5.29
C ASP A 38 8.88 31.96 4.98
N THR A 39 8.18 31.21 5.84
CA THR A 39 8.01 29.76 5.70
C THR A 39 6.62 29.30 6.13
N ARG A 40 6.00 28.41 5.33
CA ARG A 40 4.78 27.71 5.74
C ARG A 40 5.07 26.81 6.94
N HIS A 41 4.11 26.67 7.87
CA HIS A 41 4.34 25.90 9.08
C HIS A 41 4.35 24.37 8.87
N GLY A 42 3.60 23.87 7.90
CA GLY A 42 3.57 22.45 7.52
C GLY A 42 2.69 21.54 8.40
N PHE A 43 2.23 22.01 9.58
CA PHE A 43 1.26 21.27 10.40
C PHE A 43 -0.08 20.98 9.69
N GLU A 44 -0.70 19.86 10.06
CA GLU A 44 -2.01 19.41 9.55
C GLU A 44 -3.14 19.72 10.55
N ASP A 45 -4.35 19.94 10.05
CA ASP A 45 -5.53 20.19 10.89
C ASP A 45 -5.80 19.01 11.85
N GLY A 46 -6.05 19.31 13.12
CA GLY A 46 -6.27 18.31 14.16
C GLY A 46 -5.00 17.71 14.77
N SER A 47 -3.81 18.11 14.33
CA SER A 47 -2.53 17.77 14.95
C SER A 47 -2.42 18.33 16.37
N TYR A 48 -1.44 17.85 17.13
CA TYR A 48 -1.12 18.39 18.45
C TYR A 48 0.22 19.11 18.40
N VAL A 49 0.35 20.18 19.18
CA VAL A 49 1.59 20.94 19.31
C VAL A 49 1.86 21.31 20.76
N THR A 50 3.12 21.57 21.09
CA THR A 50 3.55 22.13 22.39
C THR A 50 4.42 23.36 22.17
N PHE A 51 4.34 24.33 23.08
CA PHE A 51 5.09 25.57 23.03
C PHE A 51 6.23 25.58 24.05
N HIS A 52 7.33 26.23 23.70
CA HIS A 52 8.45 26.47 24.62
C HIS A 52 8.96 27.90 24.47
N GLY A 53 9.38 28.52 25.57
CA GLY A 53 10.06 29.83 25.55
C GLY A 53 9.18 31.02 25.17
N VAL A 54 7.85 30.89 25.20
CA VAL A 54 6.91 32.00 24.98
C VAL A 54 6.92 32.93 26.19
N LYS A 55 7.08 34.25 25.96
CA LYS A 55 7.05 35.29 27.00
C LYS A 55 5.71 36.01 27.03
N GLY A 56 5.33 36.54 28.19
CA GLY A 56 4.06 37.24 28.42
C GLY A 56 2.86 36.30 28.56
N MET A 57 2.70 35.35 27.63
CA MET A 57 1.66 34.31 27.66
C MET A 57 2.24 32.97 28.14
N THR A 58 2.73 32.90 29.37
CA THR A 58 3.52 31.75 29.85
C THR A 58 2.70 30.46 30.03
N GLU A 59 1.38 30.58 30.13
CA GLU A 59 0.44 29.48 30.36
C GLU A 59 0.39 28.48 29.21
N VAL A 60 0.87 28.85 28.02
CA VAL A 60 0.94 27.95 26.85
C VAL A 60 2.19 27.07 26.85
N ASN A 61 3.23 27.46 27.59
CA ASN A 61 4.48 26.70 27.61
C ASN A 61 4.26 25.31 28.23
N ASP A 62 4.92 24.30 27.65
CA ASP A 62 4.92 22.90 28.09
C ASP A 62 3.52 22.26 28.14
N LYS A 63 2.53 22.84 27.44
CA LYS A 63 1.18 22.30 27.29
C LYS A 63 0.91 21.91 25.85
N GLU A 64 0.15 20.83 25.71
CA GLU A 64 -0.28 20.32 24.42
C GLU A 64 -1.60 20.96 23.98
N PHE A 65 -1.66 21.42 22.73
CA PHE A 65 -2.85 21.99 22.13
C PHE A 65 -3.20 21.23 20.86
N LYS A 66 -4.48 20.85 20.71
CA LYS A 66 -5.00 20.40 19.43
C LYS A 66 -5.22 21.63 18.54
N ILE A 67 -4.65 21.62 17.35
CA ILE A 67 -4.68 22.79 16.46
C ILE A 67 -5.80 22.67 15.41
N SER A 68 -6.28 23.83 14.95
CA SER A 68 -6.99 23.91 13.66
C SER A 68 -6.26 24.85 12.71
N VAL A 69 -6.15 24.47 11.44
CA VAL A 69 -5.29 25.13 10.44
C VAL A 69 -6.15 25.85 9.40
N PRO A 70 -6.53 27.13 9.61
CA PRO A 70 -7.28 27.91 8.63
C PRO A 70 -6.42 28.41 7.45
N SER A 71 -5.09 28.44 7.60
CA SER A 71 -4.15 29.04 6.65
C SER A 71 -2.78 28.37 6.75
N PRO A 72 -1.94 28.37 5.70
CA PRO A 72 -0.57 27.84 5.75
C PRO A 72 0.41 28.58 6.68
N PHE A 73 0.00 29.72 7.25
CA PHE A 73 0.81 30.61 8.08
C PHE A 73 0.26 30.82 9.49
N THR A 74 -0.95 30.33 9.76
CA THR A 74 -1.59 30.51 11.06
C THR A 74 -2.39 29.27 11.45
N PHE A 75 -2.46 28.99 12.74
CA PHE A 75 -3.33 27.97 13.31
C PHE A 75 -3.94 28.46 14.62
N THR A 76 -5.02 27.83 15.07
CA THR A 76 -5.70 28.19 16.32
C THR A 76 -5.48 27.14 17.40
N ILE A 77 -5.43 27.57 18.66
CA ILE A 77 -5.19 26.71 19.83
C ILE A 77 -6.33 26.72 20.87
N GLY A 78 -7.47 27.33 20.53
CA GLY A 78 -8.62 27.48 21.44
C GLY A 78 -8.57 28.79 22.26
N ASP A 79 -9.32 28.85 23.36
CA ASP A 79 -9.51 30.08 24.14
C ASP A 79 -8.25 30.47 24.92
N THR A 80 -7.69 31.64 24.59
CA THR A 80 -6.51 32.22 25.24
C THR A 80 -6.84 33.44 26.11
N ARG A 81 -8.13 33.80 26.29
CA ARG A 81 -8.55 35.00 27.06
C ARG A 81 -8.21 34.96 28.55
N ASN A 82 -7.93 33.76 29.07
CA ASN A 82 -7.54 33.54 30.46
C ASN A 82 -6.01 33.48 30.64
N PHE A 83 -5.23 33.71 29.58
CA PHE A 83 -3.77 33.69 29.62
C PHE A 83 -3.20 35.11 29.67
N GLY A 84 -1.90 35.24 29.92
CA GLY A 84 -1.22 36.53 29.77
C GLY A 84 -1.19 37.01 28.32
N VAL A 85 -0.89 38.29 28.11
CA VAL A 85 -0.71 38.86 26.76
C VAL A 85 0.67 38.46 26.24
N TYR A 86 0.76 38.00 25.00
CA TYR A 86 2.02 37.62 24.38
C TYR A 86 2.99 38.81 24.27
N GLU A 87 4.24 38.62 24.69
CA GLU A 87 5.28 39.66 24.68
C GLU A 87 6.43 39.37 23.71
N GLY A 88 6.57 38.12 23.25
CA GLY A 88 7.60 37.76 22.28
C GLY A 88 8.23 36.39 22.48
N GLY A 89 8.87 35.92 21.41
CA GLY A 89 9.66 34.69 21.40
C GLY A 89 8.84 33.41 21.49
N GLY A 90 9.56 32.30 21.47
CA GLY A 90 9.01 30.97 21.60
C GLY A 90 9.00 30.17 20.29
N ASN A 91 9.00 28.86 20.45
CA ASN A 91 8.90 27.90 19.37
C ASN A 91 7.77 26.93 19.65
N VAL A 92 7.14 26.47 18.58
CA VAL A 92 6.11 25.44 18.60
C VAL A 92 6.66 24.17 17.97
N VAL A 93 6.41 23.03 18.63
CA VAL A 93 6.87 21.70 18.22
C VAL A 93 5.67 20.79 18.08
N GLU A 94 5.59 20.05 16.97
CA GLU A 94 4.57 19.02 16.75
C GLU A 94 4.67 17.90 17.80
N VAL A 95 3.54 17.41 18.25
CA VAL A 95 3.44 16.26 19.14
C VAL A 95 2.75 15.12 18.38
N LYS A 96 3.52 14.07 18.06
CA LYS A 96 2.99 12.86 17.43
C LYS A 96 2.14 12.09 18.45
N LYS A 97 0.83 12.07 18.24
CA LYS A 97 -0.09 11.29 19.07
C LYS A 97 -0.20 9.86 18.56
N PRO A 98 -0.12 8.85 19.45
CA PRO A 98 -0.35 7.48 19.04
C PRO A 98 -1.76 7.28 18.47
N GLU A 99 -1.87 6.50 17.39
CA GLU A 99 -3.13 6.14 16.76
C GLU A 99 -3.47 4.67 17.02
N ILE A 100 -4.74 4.39 17.29
CA ILE A 100 -5.25 3.03 17.41
C ILE A 100 -5.67 2.54 16.02
N VAL A 101 -5.01 1.48 15.56
CA VAL A 101 -5.37 0.78 14.32
C VAL A 101 -6.08 -0.53 14.66
N ASN A 102 -7.24 -0.75 14.05
CA ASN A 102 -8.04 -1.95 14.22
C ASN A 102 -7.94 -2.83 12.98
N PHE A 103 -7.59 -4.10 13.19
CA PHE A 103 -7.54 -5.09 12.12
C PHE A 103 -8.75 -6.03 12.20
N LYS A 104 -9.47 -6.19 11.09
CA LYS A 104 -10.38 -7.31 10.86
C LYS A 104 -9.63 -8.64 10.96
N SER A 105 -10.32 -9.70 11.37
CA SER A 105 -9.79 -11.06 11.27
C SER A 105 -9.60 -11.46 9.79
N PHE A 106 -8.72 -12.42 9.52
CA PHE A 106 -8.49 -12.90 8.15
C PHE A 106 -9.79 -13.38 7.46
N SER A 107 -10.68 -14.05 8.20
CA SER A 107 -11.95 -14.52 7.63
C SER A 107 -12.92 -13.39 7.28
N GLU A 108 -12.92 -12.29 8.03
CA GLU A 108 -13.77 -11.13 7.75
C GLU A 108 -13.17 -10.31 6.61
N SER A 109 -11.86 -10.08 6.63
CA SER A 109 -11.19 -9.29 5.60
C SER A 109 -11.13 -10.00 4.25
N LEU A 110 -11.19 -11.33 4.21
CA LEU A 110 -11.35 -12.08 2.95
C LEU A 110 -12.71 -11.81 2.27
N LYS A 111 -13.75 -11.43 3.03
CA LYS A 111 -15.08 -11.10 2.48
C LYS A 111 -15.19 -9.62 2.13
N ASP A 112 -14.66 -8.76 3.00
CA ASP A 112 -14.69 -7.30 2.88
C ASP A 112 -13.28 -6.72 3.03
N PRO A 113 -12.45 -6.82 1.97
CA PRO A 113 -11.04 -6.48 2.01
C PRO A 113 -10.77 -4.96 1.96
N GLU A 114 -9.92 -4.49 2.86
CA GLU A 114 -9.26 -3.18 2.74
C GLU A 114 -7.95 -3.40 1.97
N MET A 115 -7.82 -2.79 0.78
CA MET A 115 -6.69 -3.00 -0.12
C MET A 115 -5.89 -1.72 -0.32
N LEU A 116 -4.57 -1.81 -0.14
CA LEU A 116 -3.66 -0.72 -0.45
C LEU A 116 -3.43 -0.64 -1.96
N ILE A 117 -3.73 0.52 -2.55
CA ILE A 117 -3.44 0.79 -3.97
C ILE A 117 -1.96 1.16 -4.09
N CYS A 118 -1.19 0.34 -4.81
CA CYS A 118 0.23 0.59 -5.08
C CYS A 118 0.48 1.23 -6.44
N ASP A 119 -0.44 1.05 -7.40
CA ASP A 119 -0.37 1.61 -8.75
C ASP A 119 -1.72 2.28 -9.08
N PHE A 120 -1.72 3.61 -9.11
CA PHE A 120 -2.90 4.42 -9.38
C PHE A 120 -3.39 4.33 -10.84
N SER A 121 -2.61 3.72 -11.74
CA SER A 121 -3.04 3.42 -13.12
C SER A 121 -3.85 2.12 -13.22
N LYS A 122 -3.86 1.29 -12.17
CA LYS A 122 -4.48 -0.05 -12.15
C LYS A 122 -5.46 -0.23 -10.99
N LEU A 123 -6.42 0.69 -10.84
CA LEU A 123 -7.32 0.74 -9.67
C LEU A 123 -8.16 -0.55 -9.45
N SER A 124 -8.52 -1.28 -10.51
CA SER A 124 -9.26 -2.56 -10.40
C SER A 124 -8.39 -3.80 -10.23
N MET A 125 -7.07 -3.68 -10.37
CA MET A 125 -6.16 -4.83 -10.28
C MET A 125 -6.15 -5.49 -8.89
N PRO A 126 -6.12 -4.75 -7.76
CA PRO A 126 -6.13 -5.38 -6.44
C PRO A 126 -7.30 -6.33 -6.22
N ALA A 127 -8.51 -5.95 -6.66
CA ALA A 127 -9.69 -6.81 -6.56
C ALA A 127 -9.60 -8.08 -7.42
N ASN A 128 -9.09 -7.94 -8.65
CA ASN A 128 -8.85 -9.08 -9.55
C ASN A 128 -7.81 -10.05 -8.96
N LEU A 129 -6.70 -9.54 -8.43
CA LEU A 129 -5.67 -10.36 -7.78
C LEU A 129 -6.19 -11.03 -6.50
N HIS A 130 -6.96 -10.32 -5.69
CA HIS A 130 -7.59 -10.89 -4.49
C HIS A 130 -8.44 -12.13 -4.79
N LEU A 131 -9.20 -12.09 -5.88
CA LEU A 131 -9.98 -13.24 -6.34
C LEU A 131 -9.08 -14.31 -6.96
N ALA A 132 -8.05 -13.94 -7.73
CA ALA A 132 -7.13 -14.87 -8.35
C ALA A 132 -6.34 -15.70 -7.32
N PHE A 133 -5.82 -15.08 -6.25
CA PHE A 133 -5.12 -15.80 -5.18
C PHE A 133 -6.04 -16.76 -4.42
N GLN A 134 -7.30 -16.40 -4.22
CA GLN A 134 -8.30 -17.33 -3.67
C GLN A 134 -8.56 -18.48 -4.65
N ALA A 135 -8.83 -18.17 -5.91
CA ALA A 135 -9.07 -19.17 -6.95
C ALA A 135 -7.89 -20.14 -7.10
N LEU A 136 -6.64 -19.69 -6.92
CA LEU A 136 -5.46 -20.56 -6.92
C LEU A 136 -5.53 -21.64 -5.83
N SER A 137 -5.95 -21.26 -4.62
CA SER A 137 -6.16 -22.20 -3.51
C SER A 137 -7.30 -23.19 -3.80
N TYR A 138 -8.41 -22.71 -4.39
CA TYR A 138 -9.53 -23.56 -4.79
C TYR A 138 -9.17 -24.51 -5.93
N PHE A 139 -8.45 -24.02 -6.94
CA PHE A 139 -7.97 -24.81 -8.08
C PHE A 139 -7.05 -25.93 -7.59
N GLN A 140 -6.09 -25.61 -6.71
CA GLN A 140 -5.21 -26.61 -6.11
C GLN A 140 -5.99 -27.67 -5.34
N LYS A 141 -7.01 -27.27 -4.57
CA LYS A 141 -7.88 -28.20 -3.85
C LYS A 141 -8.73 -29.09 -4.77
N GLN A 142 -9.24 -28.55 -5.87
CA GLN A 142 -10.14 -29.24 -6.78
C GLN A 142 -9.40 -30.19 -7.73
N TYR A 143 -8.25 -29.78 -8.26
CA TYR A 143 -7.50 -30.51 -9.28
C TYR A 143 -6.24 -31.19 -8.74
N ASN A 144 -5.90 -30.98 -7.46
CA ASN A 144 -4.67 -31.47 -6.82
C ASN A 144 -3.39 -31.06 -7.58
N ALA A 145 -3.44 -29.93 -8.28
CA ALA A 145 -2.37 -29.37 -9.08
C ALA A 145 -2.57 -27.85 -9.24
N LEU A 146 -1.51 -27.12 -9.57
CA LEU A 146 -1.61 -25.73 -10.01
C LEU A 146 -1.94 -25.67 -11.51
N PRO A 147 -2.49 -24.56 -12.02
CA PRO A 147 -2.64 -24.35 -13.46
C PRO A 147 -1.30 -24.55 -14.18
N LYS A 148 -1.31 -25.31 -15.28
CA LYS A 148 -0.09 -25.55 -16.04
C LYS A 148 0.40 -24.27 -16.72
N PRO A 149 1.72 -24.04 -16.80
CA PRO A 149 2.28 -22.87 -17.47
C PRO A 149 1.72 -22.73 -18.89
N TRP A 150 1.17 -21.56 -19.20
CA TRP A 150 0.65 -21.20 -20.53
C TRP A 150 -0.48 -22.08 -21.10
N ASP A 151 -1.07 -22.99 -20.30
CA ASP A 151 -2.17 -23.86 -20.74
C ASP A 151 -3.49 -23.09 -20.83
N ALA A 152 -4.11 -23.10 -22.01
CA ALA A 152 -5.35 -22.36 -22.25
C ALA A 152 -6.55 -22.98 -21.52
N ALA A 153 -6.63 -24.31 -21.44
CA ALA A 153 -7.76 -24.99 -20.85
C ALA A 153 -7.78 -24.84 -19.33
N ASP A 154 -6.62 -24.91 -18.67
CA ASP A 154 -6.50 -24.64 -17.24
C ASP A 154 -6.74 -23.16 -16.94
N ALA A 155 -6.31 -22.23 -17.80
CA ALA A 155 -6.63 -20.82 -17.65
C ALA A 155 -8.14 -20.51 -17.79
N ASP A 156 -8.86 -21.22 -18.67
CA ASP A 156 -10.33 -21.13 -18.78
C ASP A 156 -11.02 -21.63 -17.51
N LYS A 157 -10.68 -22.84 -17.04
CA LYS A 157 -11.20 -23.38 -15.77
C LYS A 157 -10.90 -22.47 -14.59
N PHE A 158 -9.70 -21.89 -14.53
CA PHE A 158 -9.30 -20.97 -13.49
C PHE A 158 -10.17 -19.70 -13.49
N TYR A 159 -10.44 -19.13 -14.68
CA TYR A 159 -11.31 -17.98 -14.81
C TYR A 159 -12.75 -18.27 -14.33
N GLU A 160 -13.30 -19.45 -14.64
CA GLU A 160 -14.63 -19.86 -14.14
C GLU A 160 -14.70 -19.88 -12.60
N ILE A 161 -13.64 -20.35 -11.94
CA ILE A 161 -13.54 -20.31 -10.46
C ILE A 161 -13.52 -18.86 -9.96
N VAL A 162 -12.74 -17.98 -10.58
CA VAL A 162 -12.68 -16.56 -10.20
C VAL A 162 -14.02 -15.87 -10.38
N GLU A 163 -14.71 -16.09 -11.49
CA GLU A 163 -16.02 -15.51 -11.78
C GLU A 163 -17.06 -15.93 -10.72
N LYS A 164 -17.05 -17.21 -10.33
CA LYS A 164 -17.88 -17.70 -9.23
C LYS A 164 -17.54 -16.98 -7.92
N LEU A 165 -16.27 -16.92 -7.55
CA LEU A 165 -15.80 -16.29 -6.31
C LEU A 165 -16.12 -14.79 -6.24
N ASN A 166 -16.21 -14.10 -7.37
CA ASN A 166 -16.55 -12.67 -7.40
C ASN A 166 -17.91 -12.39 -6.73
N SER A 167 -18.85 -13.32 -6.83
CA SER A 167 -20.21 -13.22 -6.25
C SER A 167 -20.41 -14.06 -4.98
N GLU A 168 -19.48 -14.94 -4.63
CA GLU A 168 -19.68 -15.93 -3.57
C GLU A 168 -19.58 -15.29 -2.16
N ASN A 169 -20.48 -15.67 -1.26
CA ASN A 169 -20.51 -15.24 0.15
C ASN A 169 -20.62 -13.71 0.37
N ARG A 170 -21.19 -12.98 -0.60
CA ARG A 170 -21.31 -11.52 -0.56
C ARG A 170 -22.67 -11.09 -1.09
N GLU A 171 -23.19 -9.96 -0.58
CA GLU A 171 -24.46 -9.39 -1.06
C GLU A 171 -24.31 -8.71 -2.44
N LYS A 172 -23.10 -8.24 -2.75
CA LYS A 172 -22.70 -7.65 -4.03
C LYS A 172 -21.41 -8.28 -4.50
N VAL A 173 -21.15 -8.23 -5.80
CA VAL A 173 -19.85 -8.66 -6.35
C VAL A 173 -18.70 -7.85 -5.75
N LEU A 174 -17.49 -8.41 -5.71
CA LEU A 174 -16.31 -7.65 -5.25
C LEU A 174 -16.05 -6.45 -6.15
N THR A 175 -16.15 -6.69 -7.45
CA THR A 175 -15.81 -5.72 -8.48
C THR A 175 -16.64 -6.00 -9.74
N ASP A 176 -17.10 -4.91 -10.36
CA ASP A 176 -17.73 -4.94 -11.68
C ASP A 176 -16.70 -4.95 -12.82
N GLU A 177 -15.41 -4.74 -12.51
CA GLU A 177 -14.29 -4.66 -13.47
C GLU A 177 -13.45 -5.94 -13.48
N LEU A 178 -14.10 -7.09 -13.64
CA LEU A 178 -13.41 -8.38 -13.71
C LEU A 178 -12.65 -8.53 -15.04
N ASN A 179 -11.32 -8.50 -15.01
CA ASN A 179 -10.47 -8.53 -16.20
C ASN A 179 -10.08 -9.97 -16.57
N LYS A 180 -10.85 -10.58 -17.48
CA LYS A 180 -10.62 -11.95 -17.97
C LYS A 180 -9.22 -12.19 -18.52
N HIS A 181 -8.65 -11.21 -19.24
CA HIS A 181 -7.33 -11.36 -19.83
C HIS A 181 -6.25 -11.48 -18.75
N TRP A 182 -6.25 -10.58 -17.76
CA TRP A 182 -5.28 -10.59 -16.66
C TRP A 182 -5.42 -11.82 -15.77
N ILE A 183 -6.63 -12.25 -15.45
CA ILE A 183 -6.88 -13.46 -14.66
C ILE A 183 -6.33 -14.70 -15.36
N LYS A 184 -6.52 -14.80 -16.68
CA LYS A 184 -5.93 -15.90 -17.46
C LYS A 184 -4.41 -15.81 -17.50
N LEU A 185 -3.84 -14.61 -17.62
CA LEU A 185 -2.39 -14.45 -17.56
C LEU A 185 -1.83 -14.86 -16.19
N PHE A 186 -2.49 -14.50 -15.10
CA PHE A 186 -2.15 -14.99 -13.77
C PHE A 186 -2.12 -16.52 -13.74
N ALA A 187 -3.16 -17.20 -14.25
CA ALA A 187 -3.19 -18.66 -14.30
C ALA A 187 -2.01 -19.23 -15.10
N LYS A 188 -1.68 -18.61 -16.24
CA LYS A 188 -0.58 -19.05 -17.12
C LYS A 188 0.81 -18.86 -16.49
N THR A 189 0.98 -17.93 -15.54
CA THR A 189 2.28 -17.57 -14.96
C THR A 189 2.41 -17.88 -13.46
N CYS A 190 1.34 -18.33 -12.78
CA CYS A 190 1.30 -18.49 -11.33
C CYS A 190 2.28 -19.53 -10.74
N THR A 191 2.82 -20.41 -11.58
CA THR A 191 3.87 -21.37 -11.18
C THR A 191 5.27 -20.78 -11.25
N GLY A 192 5.41 -19.56 -11.78
CA GLY A 192 6.64 -18.78 -11.85
C GLY A 192 7.17 -18.42 -10.47
N ASP A 193 8.50 -18.40 -10.37
CA ASP A 193 9.21 -17.96 -9.17
C ASP A 193 10.35 -17.03 -9.56
N LEU A 194 10.18 -15.74 -9.27
CA LEU A 194 11.00 -14.65 -9.80
C LEU A 194 11.68 -13.88 -8.67
N CYS A 195 13.02 -13.88 -8.67
CA CYS A 195 13.84 -13.20 -7.66
C CYS A 195 13.47 -11.72 -7.44
N PRO A 196 13.20 -10.89 -8.48
CA PRO A 196 12.78 -9.50 -8.26
C PRO A 196 11.45 -9.36 -7.50
N ILE A 197 10.47 -10.23 -7.78
CA ILE A 197 9.18 -10.23 -7.07
C ILE A 197 9.36 -10.66 -5.62
N GLN A 198 10.15 -11.72 -5.39
CA GLN A 198 10.51 -12.17 -4.05
C GLN A 198 11.23 -11.07 -3.25
N ALA A 199 12.15 -10.33 -3.87
CA ALA A 199 12.87 -9.25 -3.21
C ALA A 199 11.95 -8.09 -2.80
N VAL A 200 11.05 -7.66 -3.69
CA VAL A 200 10.06 -6.61 -3.40
C VAL A 200 9.12 -7.05 -2.27
N LEU A 201 8.46 -8.20 -2.43
CA LEU A 201 7.49 -8.69 -1.44
C LEU A 201 8.17 -9.06 -0.11
N GLY A 202 9.38 -9.61 -0.16
CA GLY A 202 10.19 -9.93 1.02
C GLY A 202 10.60 -8.68 1.78
N GLY A 203 10.99 -7.60 1.10
CA GLY A 203 11.28 -6.31 1.72
C GLY A 203 10.05 -5.69 2.39
N VAL A 204 8.90 -5.69 1.70
CA VAL A 204 7.63 -5.22 2.27
C VAL A 204 7.24 -6.05 3.50
N ALA A 205 7.24 -7.37 3.40
CA ALA A 205 6.87 -8.26 4.51
C ALA A 205 7.82 -8.12 5.71
N ALA A 206 9.13 -7.97 5.48
CA ALA A 206 10.10 -7.72 6.54
C ALA A 206 9.82 -6.38 7.24
N GLN A 207 9.51 -5.33 6.49
CA GLN A 207 9.15 -4.04 7.07
C GLN A 207 7.84 -4.12 7.87
N GLU A 208 6.82 -4.83 7.39
CA GLU A 208 5.57 -5.05 8.14
C GLU A 208 5.82 -5.85 9.43
N ALA A 209 6.72 -6.84 9.42
CA ALA A 209 7.12 -7.55 10.63
C ALA A 209 7.79 -6.60 11.65
N MET A 210 8.65 -5.69 11.20
CA MET A 210 9.27 -4.67 12.05
C MET A 210 8.23 -3.69 12.62
N LYS A 211 7.26 -3.27 11.81
CA LYS A 211 6.13 -2.45 12.31
C LYS A 211 5.40 -3.19 13.41
N ALA A 212 4.97 -4.43 13.15
CA ALA A 212 4.15 -5.23 14.07
C ALA A 212 4.75 -5.38 15.49
N VAL A 213 6.07 -5.41 15.63
CA VAL A 213 6.74 -5.55 16.94
C VAL A 213 7.16 -4.21 17.56
N THR A 214 7.25 -3.15 16.76
CA THR A 214 7.67 -1.82 17.25
C THR A 214 6.52 -0.86 17.49
N GLY A 215 5.38 -1.05 16.81
CA GLY A 215 4.32 -0.05 16.72
C GLY A 215 4.79 1.25 16.08
N LYS A 216 5.96 1.28 15.41
CA LYS A 216 6.55 2.55 15.00
C LYS A 216 5.80 3.18 13.85
N PHE A 217 5.74 2.52 12.69
CA PHE A 217 5.14 3.08 11.47
C PHE A 217 3.75 2.53 11.19
N MET A 218 2.96 3.28 10.41
CA MET A 218 1.66 2.85 9.92
C MET A 218 1.79 1.53 9.11
N PRO A 219 1.15 0.44 9.55
CA PRO A 219 1.15 -0.83 8.82
C PRO A 219 0.23 -0.78 7.61
N ILE A 220 0.40 -1.75 6.70
CA ILE A 220 -0.54 -1.99 5.61
C ILE A 220 -1.87 -2.46 6.20
N ARG A 221 -2.97 -1.88 5.72
CA ARG A 221 -4.34 -2.19 6.16
C ARG A 221 -5.19 -2.63 4.96
N GLN A 222 -5.44 -3.91 4.74
CA GLN A 222 -4.73 -5.08 5.26
C GLN A 222 -4.06 -5.88 4.14
N PHE A 223 -4.62 -5.82 2.92
CA PHE A 223 -4.11 -6.51 1.76
C PHE A 223 -3.25 -5.58 0.90
N PHE A 224 -2.13 -6.12 0.44
CA PHE A 224 -1.27 -5.50 -0.54
C PHE A 224 -1.10 -6.47 -1.70
N TYR A 225 -1.54 -6.04 -2.89
CA TYR A 225 -1.37 -6.78 -4.13
C TYR A 225 -0.44 -6.00 -5.02
N PHE A 226 0.54 -6.70 -5.58
CA PHE A 226 1.54 -6.15 -6.48
C PHE A 226 1.66 -7.06 -7.69
N ASP A 227 1.70 -6.46 -8.87
CA ASP A 227 2.02 -7.13 -10.12
C ASP A 227 3.05 -6.31 -10.89
N ALA A 228 3.79 -6.98 -11.76
CA ALA A 228 4.65 -6.38 -12.75
C ALA A 228 4.33 -7.00 -14.11
N ILE A 229 3.04 -6.99 -14.47
CA ILE A 229 2.57 -7.66 -15.69
C ILE A 229 3.25 -7.09 -16.94
N GLU A 230 3.63 -5.81 -16.92
CA GLU A 230 4.37 -5.10 -17.98
C GLU A 230 5.73 -5.73 -18.30
N CYS A 231 6.29 -6.57 -17.41
CA CYS A 231 7.52 -7.31 -17.69
C CYS A 231 7.30 -8.47 -18.66
N LEU A 232 6.07 -8.89 -18.91
CA LEU A 232 5.76 -9.94 -19.88
C LEU A 232 6.03 -9.45 -21.32
N PRO A 233 6.37 -10.36 -22.25
CA PRO A 233 6.58 -10.00 -23.66
C PRO A 233 5.38 -9.26 -24.30
N GLU A 234 5.63 -8.24 -25.11
CA GLU A 234 4.58 -7.34 -25.67
C GLU A 234 3.49 -8.08 -26.47
N ASN A 235 3.87 -9.15 -27.16
CA ASN A 235 2.99 -10.06 -27.91
C ASN A 235 1.90 -10.70 -27.04
N VAL A 236 2.09 -10.74 -25.70
CA VAL A 236 1.09 -11.25 -24.76
C VAL A 236 -0.12 -10.32 -24.64
N PHE A 237 0.06 -9.02 -24.92
CA PHE A 237 -0.99 -8.00 -24.82
C PHE A 237 -1.66 -7.68 -26.17
N GLN A 238 -1.20 -8.27 -27.27
CA GLN A 238 -1.77 -8.03 -28.58
C GLN A 238 -3.13 -8.76 -28.73
N PRO A 239 -4.18 -8.09 -29.25
CA PRO A 239 -5.46 -8.74 -29.50
C PRO A 239 -5.30 -9.84 -30.56
N SER A 240 -5.95 -10.98 -30.32
CA SER A 240 -5.90 -12.21 -31.14
C SER A 240 -6.59 -12.09 -32.52
N ASN A 241 -6.49 -10.94 -33.18
CA ASN A 241 -7.20 -10.62 -34.42
C ASN A 241 -6.34 -10.78 -35.69
N GLU A 242 -5.05 -11.03 -35.55
CA GLU A 242 -4.20 -11.43 -36.67
C GLU A 242 -3.64 -12.82 -36.38
N ALA A 243 -3.40 -13.61 -37.42
CA ALA A 243 -2.95 -15.00 -37.37
C ALA A 243 -1.54 -15.18 -36.75
N THR A 244 -1.34 -14.67 -35.54
CA THR A 244 -0.28 -15.09 -34.63
C THR A 244 -0.69 -16.48 -34.15
N THR A 245 -0.07 -17.49 -34.75
CA THR A 245 -0.09 -18.85 -34.21
C THR A 245 0.18 -18.79 -32.70
N GLU A 246 -0.51 -19.60 -31.89
CA GLU A 246 -0.30 -19.66 -30.43
C GLU A 246 1.20 -19.76 -30.04
N SER A 247 2.01 -20.33 -30.94
CA SER A 247 3.47 -20.39 -30.88
C SER A 247 4.19 -19.05 -30.71
N ASN A 248 3.60 -17.93 -31.16
CA ASN A 248 4.18 -16.60 -31.07
C ASN A 248 3.80 -15.87 -29.79
N ILE A 249 2.79 -16.35 -29.05
CA ILE A 249 2.34 -15.76 -27.77
C ILE A 249 2.94 -16.53 -26.59
N ILE A 250 3.10 -17.85 -26.74
CA ILE A 250 3.63 -18.75 -25.71
C ILE A 250 5.16 -18.66 -25.71
N PRO A 251 5.79 -18.26 -24.59
CA PRO A 251 7.23 -18.36 -24.45
C PRO A 251 7.69 -19.80 -24.65
N LYS A 252 8.83 -19.98 -25.30
CA LYS A 252 9.43 -21.29 -25.48
C LYS A 252 9.76 -21.91 -24.12
N LEU A 253 8.90 -22.82 -23.67
CA LEU A 253 8.99 -23.42 -22.35
C LEU A 253 10.23 -24.33 -22.22
N PRO A 254 10.84 -24.39 -21.02
CA PRO A 254 12.04 -25.17 -20.79
C PRO A 254 11.79 -26.67 -20.98
N ARG A 255 12.63 -27.32 -21.81
CA ARG A 255 12.52 -28.77 -22.05
C ARG A 255 13.07 -29.62 -20.91
N LYS A 256 13.98 -29.05 -20.10
CA LYS A 256 14.67 -29.73 -19.00
C LYS A 256 14.70 -28.82 -17.76
N PRO A 257 14.62 -29.38 -16.55
CA PRO A 257 14.80 -28.61 -15.33
C PRO A 257 16.19 -27.96 -15.30
N SER A 258 16.23 -26.66 -15.07
CA SER A 258 17.43 -25.86 -14.85
C SER A 258 17.28 -25.08 -13.55
N ARG A 259 18.35 -24.44 -13.06
CA ARG A 259 18.25 -23.51 -11.93
C ARG A 259 17.40 -22.25 -12.25
N TYR A 260 17.11 -22.02 -13.52
CA TYR A 260 16.30 -20.91 -14.02
C TYR A 260 14.89 -21.36 -14.44
N TYR A 261 14.53 -22.63 -14.22
CA TYR A 261 13.28 -23.23 -14.68
C TYR A 261 12.06 -22.36 -14.38
N SER A 262 11.94 -21.86 -13.14
CA SER A 262 10.82 -21.04 -12.70
C SER A 262 10.76 -19.65 -13.35
N GLN A 263 11.88 -19.13 -13.86
CA GLN A 263 11.93 -17.90 -14.64
C GLN A 263 11.66 -18.18 -16.13
N GLU A 264 12.20 -19.29 -16.64
CA GLU A 264 12.00 -19.76 -18.01
C GLU A 264 10.53 -20.10 -18.31
N ILE A 265 9.76 -20.59 -17.33
CA ILE A 265 8.31 -20.81 -17.52
C ILE A 265 7.51 -19.50 -17.66
N VAL A 266 8.04 -18.36 -17.19
CA VAL A 266 7.37 -17.06 -17.32
C VAL A 266 7.83 -16.34 -18.59
N PHE A 267 9.14 -16.29 -18.85
CA PHE A 267 9.71 -15.48 -19.94
C PHE A 267 10.24 -16.29 -21.13
N GLY A 268 10.39 -17.61 -20.99
CA GLY A 268 10.92 -18.51 -22.02
C GLY A 268 12.44 -18.71 -21.99
N GLU A 269 12.90 -19.81 -22.60
CA GLU A 269 14.32 -20.14 -22.75
C GLU A 269 15.10 -19.04 -23.50
N ASP A 270 14.50 -18.45 -24.54
CA ASP A 270 15.17 -17.47 -25.40
C ASP A 270 15.46 -16.16 -24.63
N PHE A 271 14.57 -15.76 -23.71
CA PHE A 271 14.81 -14.62 -22.82
C PHE A 271 15.93 -14.92 -21.83
N GLN A 272 15.95 -16.13 -21.27
CA GLN A 272 17.02 -16.57 -20.36
C GLN A 272 18.39 -16.58 -21.05
N GLU A 273 18.46 -17.03 -22.31
CA GLU A 273 19.69 -16.99 -23.11
C GLU A 273 20.15 -15.55 -23.38
N LYS A 274 19.21 -14.65 -23.69
CA LYS A 274 19.50 -13.21 -23.88
C LYS A 274 20.08 -12.58 -22.61
N LEU A 275 19.51 -12.88 -21.45
CA LEU A 275 20.05 -12.44 -20.16
C LEU A 275 21.47 -12.97 -19.93
N GLY A 276 21.73 -14.25 -20.20
CA GLY A 276 23.06 -14.85 -20.03
C GLY A 276 24.14 -14.25 -20.93
N LYS A 277 23.77 -13.66 -22.07
CA LYS A 277 24.69 -12.97 -23.01
C LYS A 277 24.81 -11.46 -22.74
N SER A 278 24.02 -10.93 -21.82
CA SER A 278 23.99 -9.49 -21.56
C SER A 278 25.27 -9.03 -20.85
N LYS A 279 25.68 -7.79 -21.15
CA LYS A 279 26.85 -7.15 -20.55
C LYS A 279 26.38 -5.88 -19.86
N TYR A 280 26.37 -5.90 -18.54
CA TYR A 280 25.98 -4.76 -17.70
C TYR A 280 27.20 -4.25 -16.94
N PHE A 281 27.24 -2.94 -16.72
CA PHE A 281 28.15 -2.28 -15.79
C PHE A 281 27.32 -1.88 -14.57
N VAL A 282 27.74 -2.32 -13.38
CA VAL A 282 27.10 -2.00 -12.10
C VAL A 282 27.95 -0.97 -11.37
#